data_AF-A0A242W4W4-F1
#
_entry.id   AF-A0A242W4W4-F1
#
_cell.length_a   1.000
_cell.length_b   1.000
_cell.length_c   1.000
_cell.angle_alpha   90.00
_cell.angle_beta   90.00
_cell.angle_gamma   90.00
#
_symmetry.space_group_name_H-M   'P 1'
#
loop_
_entity.id
_entity.type
_entity.pdbx_description
1 polymer ?
#
loop_
_entity_poly.entity_id
_entity_poly.type
_entity_poly.pdbx_seq_one_letter_code
_entity_poly.pdbx_strand_id
1 'polypeptide(L)' 'MNALVSTRNVTKIYNKNQLPGLNKVSFDIQAGEFVGIMGASGSGKTNFTITMRWL' A
#
# COMPACT_ATOMS: atom_id res chain seq x y z
N MET A 1 -7.49 -0.49 21.00
CA MET A 1 -6.80 -1.50 20.17
C MET A 1 -5.74 -0.76 19.38
N ASN A 2 -4.45 -1.09 19.56
CA ASN A 2 -3.34 -0.39 18.89
C ASN A 2 -3.02 -1.10 17.58
N ALA A 3 -3.33 -0.47 16.45
CA ALA A 3 -2.82 -0.91 15.16
C ALA A 3 -1.29 -0.77 15.15
N LEU A 4 -0.59 -1.80 14.66
CA LEU A 4 0.86 -1.80 14.56
C LEU A 4 1.32 -0.96 13.36
N VAL A 5 0.54 -0.98 12.28
CA VAL A 5 0.70 -0.08 11.13
C VAL A 5 -0.66 0.53 10.80
N SER A 6 -0.73 1.86 10.75
CA SER A 6 -1.94 2.58 10.33
C SER A 6 -1.60 3.46 9.13
N THR A 7 -2.22 3.17 7.99
CA THR A 7 -2.10 3.98 6.77
C THR A 7 -3.41 4.68 6.46
N ARG A 8 -3.31 5.95 6.05
CA ARG A 8 -4.47 6.80 5.71
C ARG A 8 -4.21 7.51 4.40
N ASN A 9 -5.15 7.40 3.47
CA ASN A 9 -5.17 8.08 2.18
C ASN A 9 -3.90 7.90 1.32
N VAL A 10 -3.26 6.74 1.40
CA VAL A 10 -2.05 6.45 0.63
C VAL A 10 -2.40 6.38 -0.85
N THR A 11 -1.78 7.29 -1.61
CA THR A 11 -1.88 7.35 -3.07
C THR A 11 -0.49 7.20 -3.65
N LYS A 12 -0.30 6.23 -4.54
CA LYS A 12 0.98 5.99 -5.21
C LYS A 12 0.78 6.10 -6.71
N ILE A 13 1.43 7.10 -7.30
CA ILE A 13 1.45 7.35 -8.75
C ILE A 13 2.83 6.93 -9.26
N TYR A 14 2.85 5.94 -10.15
CA TYR A 14 4.09 5.38 -10.70
C TYR A 14 4.60 6.16 -11.91
N ASN A 15 3.69 6.60 -12.78
CA ASN A 15 3.97 7.45 -13.92
C ASN A 15 3.09 8.69 -13.86
N LYS A 16 3.67 9.89 -14.06
CA LYS A 16 2.95 11.17 -13.97
C LYS A 16 1.75 11.29 -14.94
N ASN A 17 1.72 10.46 -15.99
CA ASN A 17 0.66 10.43 -17.00
C ASN A 17 -0.28 9.20 -16.89
N GLN A 18 -0.20 8.41 -15.81
CA GLN A 18 -1.08 7.26 -15.60
C GLN A 18 -1.92 7.43 -14.33
N LEU A 19 -3.07 6.75 -14.31
CA LEU A 19 -3.92 6.64 -13.14
C LEU A 19 -3.12 6.09 -11.95
N PRO A 20 -3.43 6.54 -10.71
CA PRO A 20 -2.71 6.08 -9.52
C PRO A 20 -2.82 4.56 -9.37
N GLY A 21 -1.70 3.86 -9.21
CA GLY A 21 -1.71 2.41 -8.99
C GLY A 21 -2.18 2.03 -7.58
N LEU A 22 -2.04 2.95 -6.61
CA LEU A 22 -2.86 3.01 -5.40
C LEU A 22 -3.55 4.37 -5.35
N ASN A 23 -4.86 4.40 -5.12
CA ASN A 23 -5.63 5.63 -5.00
C ASN A 23 -6.36 5.67 -3.66
N LYS A 24 -5.96 6.58 -2.77
CA LYS A 24 -6.61 6.84 -1.46
C LYS A 24 -6.87 5.58 -0.63
N VAL A 25 -5.87 4.72 -0.51
CA VAL A 25 -5.97 3.50 0.28
C VAL A 25 -5.74 3.81 1.76
N SER A 26 -6.64 3.35 2.63
CA SER A 26 -6.53 3.48 4.09
C SER A 26 -6.77 2.11 4.72
N PHE A 27 -5.84 1.62 5.52
CA PHE A 27 -6.01 0.38 6.27
C PHE A 27 -5.17 0.40 7.55
N ASP A 28 -5.59 -0.43 8.49
CA ASP A 28 -4.88 -0.72 9.74
C ASP A 28 -4.44 -2.18 9.71
N ILE A 29 -3.20 -2.45 10.12
CA ILE A 29 -2.66 -3.79 10.31
C ILE A 29 -2.39 -3.97 11.80
N GLN A 30 -3.02 -4.97 12.40
CA GLN A 30 -2.79 -5.39 13.77
C GLN A 30 -1.59 -6.34 13.86
N ALA A 31 -1.01 -6.47 15.05
CA ALA A 31 0.07 -7.42 15.29
C ALA A 31 -0.42 -8.86 15.03
N GLY A 32 0.29 -9.60 14.17
CA GLY A 32 -0.05 -10.97 13.81
C GLY A 32 -1.00 -11.12 12.61
N GLU A 33 -1.44 -10.01 11.99
CA GLU A 33 -2.21 -10.08 10.74
C GLU A 33 -1.30 -10.27 9.52
N PHE A 34 -1.70 -11.18 8.63
CA PHE A 34 -1.02 -11.43 7.37
C PHE A 34 -1.72 -10.66 6.24
N VAL A 35 -0.99 -9.78 5.55
CA VAL A 35 -1.53 -8.95 4.46
C VAL A 35 -0.91 -9.37 3.13
N GLY A 36 -1.76 -9.80 2.19
CA GLY A 36 -1.38 -10.10 0.82
C GLY A 36 -1.65 -8.94 -0.12
N ILE A 37 -0.66 -8.55 -0.94
CA ILE A 37 -0.81 -7.49 -1.95
C ILE A 37 -1.10 -8.15 -3.30
N MET A 38 -2.32 -7.98 -3.82
CA MET A 38 -2.77 -8.53 -5.11
C MET A 38 -3.07 -7.44 -6.15
N GLY A 39 -3.01 -7.78 -7.44
CA GLY A 39 -3.24 -6.84 -8.55
C GLY A 39 -2.53 -7.23 -9.85
N ALA A 40 -2.89 -6.60 -10.97
CA ALA A 40 -2.36 -6.90 -12.31
C ALA A 40 -0.83 -6.71 -12.41
N SER A 41 -0.15 -7.43 -13.30
CA SER A 41 1.29 -7.22 -13.56
C SER A 41 1.56 -5.76 -13.90
N GLY A 42 2.55 -5.14 -13.27
CA GLY A 42 2.84 -3.70 -13.42
C GLY A 42 2.02 -2.74 -12.55
N SER A 43 1.07 -3.21 -11.73
CA SER A 43 0.28 -2.34 -10.82
C SER A 43 1.08 -1.74 -9.64
N GLY A 44 2.38 -2.04 -9.56
CA GLY A 44 3.28 -1.43 -8.59
C GLY A 44 3.29 -2.05 -7.18
N LYS A 45 2.77 -3.27 -7.03
CA LYS A 45 2.74 -4.04 -5.78
C LYS A 45 4.11 -4.12 -5.08
N THR A 46 5.16 -4.48 -5.82
CA THR A 46 6.53 -4.58 -5.30
C THR A 46 7.01 -3.25 -4.72
N ASN A 47 6.73 -2.14 -5.41
CA ASN A 47 7.08 -0.81 -4.92
C ASN A 47 6.25 -0.41 -3.69
N PHE A 48 5.02 -0.89 -3.56
CA PHE A 48 4.21 -0.68 -2.35
C PHE A 48 4.81 -1.45 -1.16
N THR A 49 5.16 -2.72 -1.36
CA THR A 49 5.88 -3.52 -0.34
C THR A 49 7.19 -2.86 0.10
N ILE A 50 7.97 -2.33 -0.85
CA ILE A 50 9.20 -1.59 -0.53
C ILE A 50 8.90 -0.32 0.28
N THR A 51 7.80 0.38 0.00
CA THR A 51 7.41 1.59 0.75
C THR A 51 7.02 1.27 2.19
N MET A 52 6.33 0.14 2.42
CA MET A 52 6.00 -0.34 3.77
C MET A 52 7.22 -0.71 4.60
N ARG A 53 8.36 -1.03 3.98
CA ARG A 53 9.59 -1.34 4.74
C ARG A 53 10.16 -0.12 5.48
N TRP A 54 9.77 1.09 5.10
CA TRP A 54 10.23 2.34 5.71
C TRP A 54 9.23 2.95 6.70
N LEU A 55 8.04 2.33 6.84
CA LEU A 55 7.01 2.70 7.81
C LEU A 55 7.13 1.79 9.04
#